data_AF-A0A6N8UZN7-F1
#
_entry.id   AF-A0A6N8UZN7-F1
#
_cell.length_a   1.000
_cell.length_b   1.000
_cell.length_c   1.000
_cell.angle_alpha   90.00
_cell.angle_beta   90.00
_cell.angle_gamma   90.00
#
_symmetry.space_group_name_H-M   'P 1'
#
loop_
_entity.id
_entity.type
_entity.pdbx_description
1 polymer ?
#
loop_
_entity_poly.entity_id
_entity_poly.type
_entity_poly.pdbx_seq_one_letter_code
_entity_poly.pdbx_strand_id
1 'polypeptide(L)' 'PLHLDGRAGTRAQSAKRVAGILSRALDLPLTLWDERLSTRAVEQALIRADVSRARRRQGIDAESAVWMLQGFLDSLH' A
#
# COMPACT_ATOMS: atom_id res chain seq x y z
N PRO A 1 3.45 -9.03 -1.75
CA PRO A 1 3.55 -9.31 -0.30
C PRO A 1 4.68 -10.30 0.03
N LEU A 2 5.64 -9.83 0.82
CA LEU A 2 6.67 -10.67 1.43
C LEU A 2 6.07 -11.46 2.61
N HIS A 3 6.67 -12.60 2.93
CA HIS A 3 6.37 -13.34 4.16
C HIS A 3 6.87 -12.56 5.39
N LEU A 4 6.39 -12.93 6.58
CA LEU A 4 6.77 -12.27 7.85
C LEU A 4 8.28 -12.34 8.12
N ASP A 5 8.97 -13.34 7.56
CA ASP A 5 10.43 -13.51 7.60
C ASP A 5 11.17 -12.72 6.50
N GLY A 6 10.47 -11.89 5.72
CA GLY A 6 11.04 -11.07 4.64
C GLY A 6 11.22 -11.78 3.30
N ARG A 7 10.95 -13.08 3.20
CA ARG A 7 11.09 -13.80 1.93
C ARG A 7 9.99 -13.44 0.95
N ALA A 8 10.33 -13.33 -0.34
CA ALA A 8 9.35 -13.08 -1.39
C ALA A 8 8.52 -14.33 -1.68
N GLY A 9 7.24 -14.31 -1.35
CA GLY A 9 6.28 -15.33 -1.78
C GLY A 9 5.97 -15.21 -3.27
N THR A 10 5.30 -16.22 -3.83
CA THR A 10 4.87 -16.24 -5.24
C THR A 10 4.11 -14.99 -5.67
N ARG A 11 3.27 -14.44 -4.78
CA ARG A 11 2.54 -13.19 -4.99
C ARG A 11 3.46 -11.96 -5.11
N ALA A 12 4.55 -11.88 -4.36
CA ALA A 12 5.52 -10.79 -4.50
C ALA A 12 6.25 -10.86 -5.84
N GLN A 13 6.57 -12.07 -6.31
CA GLN A 13 7.21 -12.25 -7.61
C GLN A 13 6.30 -11.84 -8.76
N SER A 14 5.00 -12.16 -8.68
CA SER A 14 4.01 -11.69 -9.65
C SER A 14 3.89 -10.17 -9.65
N ALA A 15 3.84 -9.53 -8.47
CA ALA A 15 3.80 -8.08 -8.36
C ALA A 15 5.03 -7.40 -8.99
N LYS A 16 6.23 -7.93 -8.75
CA LYS A 16 7.48 -7.46 -9.39
C LYS A 16 7.42 -7.52 -10.91
N ARG A 17 6.87 -8.61 -11.45
CA ARG A 17 6.74 -8.80 -12.90
C ARG A 17 5.81 -7.76 -13.52
N VAL A 18 4.64 -7.55 -12.91
CA VAL A 18 3.67 -6.55 -13.36
C VAL A 18 4.27 -5.15 -13.31
N ALA A 19 4.95 -4.79 -12.23
CA ALA A 19 5.62 -3.48 -12.11
C ALA A 19 6.67 -3.26 -13.20
N GLY A 20 7.46 -4.28 -13.55
CA GLY A 20 8.43 -4.18 -14.65
C GLY A 20 7.79 -4.05 -16.04
N ILE A 21 6.61 -4.63 -16.26
CA ILE A 21 5.84 -4.41 -17.49
C ILE A 21 5.31 -2.98 -17.54
N LEU A 22 4.69 -2.51 -16.44
CA LEU A 22 4.12 -1.17 -16.35
C LEU A 22 5.19 -0.07 -16.47
N SER A 23 6.35 -0.24 -15.84
CA SER A 23 7.43 0.76 -15.90
C SER A 23 7.92 0.97 -17.33
N ARG A 24 8.04 -0.11 -18.10
CA ARG A 24 8.41 -0.04 -19.52
C ARG A 24 7.30 0.53 -20.40
N ALA A 25 6.04 0.22 -20.10
CA ALA A 25 4.91 0.71 -20.87
C ALA A 25 4.63 2.20 -20.63
N LEU A 26 4.88 2.69 -19.42
CA LEU A 26 4.61 4.07 -19.01
C LEU A 26 5.85 4.98 -19.10
N ASP A 27 7.04 4.41 -19.27
CA ASP A 27 8.33 5.11 -19.20
C ASP A 27 8.50 5.94 -17.91
N LEU A 28 8.04 5.36 -16.79
CA LEU A 28 8.09 5.97 -15.47
C LEU A 28 8.77 5.03 -14.46
N PRO A 29 9.52 5.58 -13.49
CA PRO A 29 10.06 4.80 -12.39
C PRO A 29 8.91 4.29 -11.52
N LEU A 30 8.88 2.97 -11.27
CA LEU A 30 7.96 2.35 -10.32
C LEU A 30 8.70 1.89 -9.07
N THR A 31 8.11 2.20 -7.92
CA THR A 31 8.54 1.70 -6.62
C THR A 31 7.52 0.71 -6.10
N LEU A 32 8.00 -0.43 -5.60
CA LEU A 32 7.15 -1.40 -4.92
C LEU A 32 7.15 -1.10 -3.43
N TRP A 33 5.97 -0.79 -2.91
CA TRP A 33 5.74 -0.60 -1.48
C TRP A 33 5.15 -1.87 -0.87
N ASP A 34 5.73 -2.35 0.23
CA ASP A 34 5.20 -3.51 0.93
C ASP A 34 4.14 -3.04 1.94
N GLU A 35 2.88 -3.42 1.70
CA GLU A 35 1.68 -3.03 2.48
C GLU A 35 1.67 -3.51 3.94
N ARG A 36 2.81 -3.97 4.49
CA ARG A 36 2.92 -4.45 5.87
C ARG A 36 2.73 -3.36 6.93
N LEU A 37 2.57 -2.10 6.54
CA LEU A 37 1.87 -1.10 7.35
C LEU A 37 0.42 -1.58 7.54
N SER A 38 0.25 -2.36 8.60
CA SER A 38 -0.91 -3.19 8.85
C SER A 38 -2.23 -2.46 8.61
N THR A 39 -3.23 -3.19 8.10
CA THR A 39 -4.64 -2.77 8.09
C THR A 39 -5.07 -2.16 9.44
N ARG A 40 -4.44 -2.58 10.55
CA ARG A 40 -4.60 -1.97 11.88
C ARG A 40 -4.09 -0.54 12.02
N ALA A 41 -2.94 -0.19 11.44
CA ALA A 41 -2.42 1.18 11.44
C ALA A 41 -3.36 2.10 10.65
N VAL A 42 -3.85 1.63 9.49
CA VAL A 42 -4.85 2.34 8.68
C VAL A 42 -6.17 2.48 9.43
N GLU A 43 -6.68 1.40 10.04
CA GLU A 43 -7.90 1.46 10.87
C GLU A 43 -7.75 2.43 12.04
N GLN A 44 -6.61 2.44 12.74
CA GLN A 44 -6.35 3.35 13.85
C GLN A 44 -6.32 4.81 13.40
N ALA A 45 -5.74 5.09 12.24
CA ALA A 45 -5.68 6.44 11.70
C ALA A 45 -7.07 6.93 11.22
N LEU A 46 -7.87 6.04 10.60
CA LEU A 46 -9.28 6.31 10.25
C LEU A 46 -10.18 6.52 11.48
N ILE A 47 -9.87 5.86 12.61
CA ILE A 47 -10.53 6.10 13.90
C ILE A 47 -10.14 7.49 14.44
N ARG A 48 -8.86 7.87 14.35
CA ARG A 48 -8.36 9.20 14.81
C ARG A 48 -8.89 10.36 13.97
N ALA A 49 -9.16 10.14 12.68
CA ALA A 49 -9.71 11.15 11.78
C ALA A 49 -11.24 11.36 11.90
N ASP A 50 -11.88 10.79 12.94
CA ASP A 50 -13.32 10.91 13.25
C ASP A 50 -14.27 10.60 12.08
N VAL A 51 -13.87 9.67 11.22
CA VAL A 51 -14.66 9.28 10.06
C VAL A 51 -15.71 8.24 10.48
N SER A 52 -16.99 8.54 10.28
CA SER A 52 -18.09 7.64 10.63
C SER A 52 -17.93 6.26 9.95
N ARG A 53 -18.27 5.17 10.67
CA ARG A 53 -18.12 3.77 10.17
C ARG A 53 -18.77 3.54 8.80
N ALA A 54 -19.86 4.25 8.51
CA ALA A 54 -20.56 4.18 7.23
C ALA A 54 -19.76 4.80 6.07
N ARG A 55 -19.09 5.93 6.31
CA ARG A 55 -18.27 6.61 5.31
C ARG A 55 -16.93 5.89 5.06
N ARG A 56 -16.40 5.22 6.09
CA ARG A 56 -15.25 4.31 5.96
C ARG A 56 -15.46 3.27 4.87
N ARG A 57 -16.64 2.65 4.77
CA ARG A 57 -16.92 1.56 3.82
C ARG A 57 -16.94 1.97 2.34
N GLN A 58 -17.22 3.24 2.04
CA GLN A 58 -17.29 3.75 0.66
C GLN A 58 -15.98 4.41 0.20
N GLY A 59 -15.13 4.85 1.12
CA GLY A 59 -13.85 5.50 0.82
C GLY A 59 -12.62 4.60 0.88
N ILE A 60 -12.77 3.30 1.16
CA ILE A 60 -11.63 2.40 1.46
C ILE A 60 -10.57 2.43 0.36
N ASP A 61 -10.94 2.41 -0.92
CA ASP A 61 -9.97 2.30 -2.01
C ASP A 61 -9.14 3.59 -2.21
N ALA A 62 -9.77 4.76 -2.15
CA ALA A 62 -9.06 6.04 -2.29
C ALA A 62 -8.26 6.38 -1.03
N GLU A 63 -8.82 6.14 0.15
CA GLU A 63 -8.13 6.32 1.42
C GLU A 63 -6.90 5.41 1.50
N SER A 64 -7.03 4.14 1.12
CA SER A 64 -5.90 3.19 1.15
C SER A 64 -4.72 3.68 0.29
N ALA A 65 -4.97 4.30 -0.86
CA ALA A 65 -3.92 4.89 -1.69
C ALA A 65 -3.21 6.06 -0.99
N VAL A 66 -3.96 6.93 -0.32
CA VAL A 66 -3.41 8.04 0.48
C VAL A 66 -2.54 7.49 1.63
N TRP A 67 -3.02 6.48 2.34
CA TRP A 67 -2.27 5.85 3.43
C TRP A 67 -1.01 5.12 2.96
N MET A 68 -1.08 4.43 1.81
CA MET A 68 0.10 3.80 1.20
C MET A 68 1.14 4.84 0.81
N LEU A 69 0.72 5.97 0.22
CA LEU A 69 1.60 7.07 -0.12
C LEU A 69 2.21 7.71 1.12
N GLN A 70 1.40 8.02 2.14
CA GLN A 70 1.89 8.59 3.39
C GLN A 70 2.91 7.67 4.07
N GLY A 71 2.60 6.37 4.15
CA GLY A 71 3.52 5.39 4.71
C GLY A 71 4.85 5.30 3.96
N PHE A 72 4.82 5.43 2.63
CA PHE A 72 6.04 5.52 1.82
C PHE A 72 6.83 6.79 2.15
N LEU A 73 6.18 7.96 2.17
CA LEU A 73 6.82 9.25 2.46
C LEU A 73 7.42 9.28 3.87
N ASP A 74 6.72 8.74 4.87
CA ASP A 74 7.19 8.64 6.25
C ASP A 74 8.45 7.77 6.38
N SER A 75 8.66 6.80 5.48
CA SER A 75 9.86 5.96 5.48
C SER A 75 11.08 6.59 4.83
N LEU A 76 10.92 7.72 4.14
CA LEU A 76 12.01 8.49 3.55
C LEU A 76 12.65 9.47 4.56
N HIS A 77 12.03 9.62 5.73
CA HIS A 77 12.49 10.48 6.83
C HIS A 77 12.94 9.64 8.02
#